data_AF-A0A3S0FN24-F1
#
_entry.id   AF-A0A3S0FN24-F1
#
_cell.length_a   1.000
_cell.length_b   1.000
_cell.length_c   1.000
_cell.angle_alpha   90.00
_cell.angle_beta   90.00
_cell.angle_gamma   90.00
#
_symmetry.space_group_name_H-M   'P 1'
#
loop_
_entity.id
_entity.type
_entity.pdbx_description
1 polymer ?
#
loop_
_entity_poly.entity_id
_entity_poly.type
_entity_poly.pdbx_seq_one_letter_code
_entity_poly.pdbx_strand_id
1 'polypeptide(L)'
;MAKIKVANPVVELDGDEMTRIIWQFIKDKLIHPYLDLKLEYYDLGIENRDATNDQVTIDSANAIKKYGVGVKCATITPDEARVEEFKLKKMWKSPNGTIRNILGGTIFREPIIMK
;
A
#
# COMPACT_ATOMS: atom_id res chain seq x y z
N MET A 1 -18.13 -17.05 -16.05
CA MET A 1 -17.39 -16.23 -17.03
C MET A 1 -15.91 -16.45 -16.83
N ALA A 2 -15.09 -16.43 -17.88
CA ALA A 2 -13.65 -16.42 -17.73
C ALA A 2 -13.19 -15.08 -17.12
N LYS A 3 -12.18 -15.10 -16.24
CA LYS A 3 -11.60 -13.88 -15.66
C LYS A 3 -10.87 -13.08 -16.75
N ILE A 4 -10.85 -11.76 -16.61
CA ILE A 4 -10.10 -10.85 -17.49
C ILE A 4 -8.62 -11.01 -17.16
N LYS A 5 -7.81 -11.37 -18.16
CA LYS A 5 -6.35 -11.50 -17.99
C LYS A 5 -5.68 -10.14 -17.94
N VAL A 6 -4.89 -9.90 -16.90
CA VAL A 6 -4.05 -8.70 -16.79
C VAL A 6 -2.63 -9.05 -17.22
N ALA A 7 -2.11 -8.34 -18.23
CA ALA A 7 -0.85 -8.71 -18.88
C ALA A 7 0.40 -8.52 -17.99
N ASN A 8 0.40 -7.48 -17.17
CA ASN A 8 1.54 -7.12 -16.30
C ASN A 8 1.12 -7.15 -14.82
N PRO A 9 2.06 -7.44 -13.91
CA PRO A 9 1.77 -7.38 -12.48
C PRO A 9 1.49 -5.95 -12.02
N VAL A 10 0.73 -5.83 -10.93
CA VAL A 10 0.54 -4.59 -10.19
C VAL A 10 1.19 -4.73 -8.83
N VAL A 11 1.90 -3.70 -8.38
CA VAL A 11 2.47 -3.69 -7.02
C VAL A 11 1.37 -3.35 -6.03
N GLU A 12 1.15 -4.24 -5.07
CA GLU A 12 0.18 -4.06 -4.00
C GLU A 12 0.89 -3.65 -2.72
N LEU A 13 0.49 -2.52 -2.14
CA LEU A 13 1.02 -2.02 -0.89
C LEU A 13 -0.11 -2.03 0.14
N ASP A 14 -0.07 -3.00 1.04
CA ASP A 14 -1.08 -3.16 2.09
C ASP A 14 -0.94 -2.10 3.19
N GLY A 15 -1.94 -1.99 4.05
CA GLY A 15 -2.10 -0.87 4.96
C GLY A 15 -2.45 -1.25 6.40
N ASP A 16 -3.04 -0.27 7.08
CA ASP A 16 -3.31 -0.31 8.52
C ASP A 16 -4.81 -0.20 8.85
N GLU A 17 -5.15 -0.61 10.09
CA GLU A 17 -6.46 -0.42 10.74
C GLU A 17 -7.66 -0.84 9.86
N MET A 18 -8.73 -0.05 9.86
CA MET A 18 -9.96 -0.35 9.14
C MET A 18 -9.74 -0.40 7.62
N THR A 19 -8.79 0.37 7.10
CA THR A 19 -8.50 0.37 5.66
C THR A 19 -7.92 -0.95 5.19
N ARG A 20 -7.10 -1.64 5.99
CA ARG A 20 -6.61 -3.00 5.70
C ARG A 20 -7.75 -4.01 5.56
N ILE A 21 -8.76 -3.92 6.44
CA ILE A 21 -9.93 -4.82 6.39
C ILE A 21 -10.78 -4.54 5.14
N ILE A 22 -11.06 -3.26 4.84
CA ILE A 22 -11.80 -2.86 3.64
C ILE A 22 -11.02 -3.27 2.37
N TRP A 23 -9.70 -3.13 2.39
CA TRP A 23 -8.81 -3.50 1.30
C TRP A 23 -8.96 -4.98 0.93
N GLN A 24 -8.96 -5.87 1.93
CA GLN A 24 -9.20 -7.29 1.72
C GLN A 24 -10.60 -7.55 1.14
N PHE A 25 -11.64 -6.90 1.67
CA PHE A 25 -13.00 -7.05 1.13
C PHE A 25 -13.14 -6.58 -0.31
N ILE A 26 -12.50 -5.47 -0.69
CA ILE A 26 -12.47 -4.99 -2.08
C ILE A 26 -11.83 -6.05 -2.98
N LYS A 27 -10.66 -6.57 -2.59
CA LYS A 27 -9.97 -7.60 -3.37
C LYS A 27 -10.83 -8.85 -3.57
N ASP A 28 -11.40 -9.38 -2.49
CA ASP A 28 -12.14 -10.63 -2.51
C ASP A 28 -13.47 -10.53 -3.23
N LYS A 29 -14.18 -9.40 -3.09
CA LYS A 29 -15.52 -9.24 -3.64
C LYS A 29 -15.54 -8.58 -5.02
N LEU A 30 -14.60 -7.68 -5.28
CA LEU A 30 -14.67 -6.77 -6.43
C LEU A 30 -13.51 -6.92 -7.41
N ILE A 31 -12.42 -7.62 -7.06
CA ILE A 31 -11.23 -7.76 -7.92
C ILE A 31 -11.01 -9.21 -8.34
N HIS A 32 -10.67 -10.10 -7.40
CA HIS A 32 -10.30 -11.50 -7.66
C HIS A 32 -11.39 -12.34 -8.36
N PRO A 33 -12.70 -12.11 -8.16
CA PRO A 33 -13.72 -12.83 -8.92
C PRO A 33 -13.69 -12.52 -10.42
N TYR A 34 -13.16 -11.36 -10.80
CA TYR A 34 -13.26 -10.83 -12.16
C TYR A 34 -11.92 -10.77 -12.90
N LEU A 35 -10.80 -10.66 -12.19
CA LEU A 35 -9.46 -10.50 -12.78
C LEU A 35 -8.54 -11.69 -12.49
N ASP A 36 -7.84 -12.17 -13.52
CA ASP A 36 -6.64 -12.98 -13.42
C ASP A 36 -5.44 -12.01 -13.38
N LEU A 37 -5.09 -11.60 -12.16
CA LEU A 37 -4.17 -10.50 -11.86
C LEU A 37 -3.05 -10.99 -10.95
N LYS A 38 -1.80 -10.79 -11.39
CA LYS A 38 -0.62 -11.00 -10.54
C LYS A 38 -0.37 -9.76 -9.68
N LEU A 39 -0.31 -9.95 -8.37
CA LEU A 39 0.02 -8.91 -7.40
C LEU A 39 1.43 -9.16 -6.84
N GLU A 40 2.29 -8.16 -6.93
CA GLU A 40 3.59 -8.14 -6.24
C GLU A 40 3.37 -7.44 -4.90
N TYR A 41 3.20 -8.25 -3.85
CA TYR A 41 2.68 -7.82 -2.55
C TYR A 41 3.76 -7.32 -1.59
N TYR A 42 3.48 -6.19 -0.94
CA TYR A 42 4.29 -5.58 0.10
C TYR A 42 3.40 -5.15 1.27
N ASP A 43 3.63 -5.70 2.45
CA ASP A 43 2.89 -5.31 3.65
C ASP A 43 3.48 -4.04 4.27
N LEU A 44 2.82 -2.90 4.12
CA LEU A 44 3.23 -1.64 4.77
C LEU A 44 2.49 -1.37 6.09
N GLY A 45 1.87 -2.39 6.68
CA GLY A 45 1.36 -2.33 8.04
C GLY A 45 2.45 -1.88 9.01
N ILE A 46 2.07 -1.10 10.03
CA ILE A 46 3.01 -0.44 10.95
C ILE A 46 3.93 -1.45 11.65
N GLU A 47 3.42 -2.63 12.01
CA GLU A 47 4.20 -3.70 12.64
C GLU A 47 5.24 -4.30 11.68
N ASN A 48 4.87 -4.53 10.40
CA ASN A 48 5.82 -5.05 9.42
C ASN A 48 6.87 -4.01 9.02
N ARG A 49 6.47 -2.73 8.93
CA ARG A 49 7.43 -1.64 8.77
C ARG A 49 8.39 -1.59 9.94
N ASP A 50 7.91 -1.68 11.19
CA ASP A 50 8.79 -1.70 12.35
C ASP A 50 9.73 -2.92 12.34
N ALA A 51 9.21 -4.12 12.07
CA ALA A 51 9.96 -5.36 12.00
C ALA A 51 11.12 -5.29 10.98
N THR A 52 10.85 -4.70 9.81
CA THR A 52 11.82 -4.58 8.70
C THR A 52 12.67 -3.31 8.76
N ASN A 53 12.59 -2.53 9.84
CA ASN A 53 13.23 -1.23 9.96
C ASN A 53 12.88 -0.26 8.80
N ASP A 54 11.63 -0.33 8.34
CA ASP A 54 11.01 0.41 7.24
C ASP A 54 11.61 0.11 5.85
N GLN A 55 12.40 -0.98 5.73
CA GLN A 55 12.95 -1.42 4.44
C GLN A 55 11.86 -1.83 3.45
N VAL A 56 10.76 -2.45 3.93
CA VAL A 56 9.63 -2.84 3.08
C VAL A 56 9.01 -1.67 2.33
N THR A 57 9.02 -0.46 2.94
CA THR A 57 8.54 0.77 2.30
C THR A 57 9.44 1.15 1.11
N ILE A 58 10.76 1.03 1.25
CA ILE A 58 11.73 1.32 0.18
C ILE A 58 11.61 0.28 -0.95
N ASP A 59 11.50 -0.99 -0.58
CA ASP A 59 11.40 -2.10 -1.53
C ASP A 59 10.12 -1.98 -2.37
N SER A 60 9.00 -1.63 -1.74
CA SER A 60 7.74 -1.38 -2.44
C SER A 60 7.84 -0.22 -3.45
N ALA A 61 8.53 0.86 -3.10
CA ALA A 61 8.75 2.00 -4.00
C ALA A 61 9.62 1.60 -5.22
N ASN A 62 10.66 0.79 -5.01
CA ASN A 62 11.49 0.28 -6.10
C ASN A 62 10.74 -0.73 -6.97
N ALA A 63 9.85 -1.53 -6.40
CA ALA A 63 8.95 -2.40 -7.16
C ALA A 63 8.01 -1.57 -8.04
N ILE A 64 7.44 -0.47 -7.53
CA ILE A 64 6.62 0.44 -8.34
C ILE A 64 7.44 1.02 -9.49
N LYS A 65 8.70 1.44 -9.26
CA LYS A 65 9.57 1.90 -10.36
C LYS A 65 9.79 0.82 -11.43
N LYS A 66 9.96 -0.42 -11.00
CA LYS A 66 10.22 -1.56 -11.90
C LYS A 66 8.99 -1.90 -12.75
N TYR A 67 7.81 -1.97 -12.15
CA TYR A 67 6.59 -2.44 -12.81
C TYR A 67 5.68 -1.32 -13.33
N GLY A 68 5.96 -0.06 -12.95
CA GLY A 68 5.28 1.14 -13.42
C GLY A 68 3.97 1.47 -12.71
N VAL A 69 3.26 0.48 -12.17
CA VAL A 69 1.94 0.67 -11.53
C VAL A 69 1.93 0.09 -10.12
N GLY A 70 1.48 0.91 -9.16
CA GLY A 70 1.24 0.49 -7.79
C GLY A 70 -0.11 0.97 -7.29
N VAL A 71 -0.71 0.18 -6.40
CA VAL A 71 -1.92 0.54 -5.66
C VAL A 71 -1.66 0.37 -4.18
N LYS A 72 -2.03 1.39 -3.39
CA LYS A 72 -1.63 1.50 -2.00
C LYS A 72 -2.82 1.74 -1.08
N CYS A 73 -2.92 0.91 -0.05
CA CYS A 73 -3.81 1.09 1.08
C CYS A 73 -3.30 2.20 2.04
N ALA A 74 -4.18 2.79 2.83
CA ALA A 74 -3.78 3.82 3.78
C ALA A 74 -2.93 3.23 4.91
N THR A 75 -1.96 4.01 5.39
CA THR A 75 -0.96 3.56 6.38
C THR A 75 -0.79 4.60 7.47
N ILE A 76 -0.54 4.15 8.69
CA ILE A 76 -0.23 4.99 9.85
C ILE A 76 1.08 5.75 9.59
N THR A 77 1.10 7.04 9.87
CA THR A 77 2.36 7.77 10.13
C THR A 77 2.42 7.95 11.63
N PRO A 78 3.29 7.22 12.36
CA PRO A 78 3.22 7.18 13.81
C PRO A 78 3.63 8.53 14.41
N ASP A 79 2.87 8.98 15.39
CA ASP A 79 3.25 10.01 16.37
C ASP A 79 3.68 9.33 17.68
N GLU A 80 3.94 10.10 18.75
CA GLU A 80 4.35 9.56 20.04
C GLU A 80 3.31 8.56 20.61
N ALA A 81 2.02 8.86 20.48
CA ALA A 81 0.96 8.00 20.97
C ALA A 81 0.93 6.66 20.21
N ARG A 82 1.10 6.67 18.89
CA ARG A 82 1.18 5.44 18.09
C ARG A 82 2.46 4.65 18.35
N VAL A 83 3.58 5.31 18.68
CA VAL A 83 4.81 4.62 19.12
C VAL A 83 4.56 3.83 20.40
N GLU A 84 3.85 4.40 21.37
CA GLU A 84 3.48 3.72 22.61
C GLU A 84 2.47 2.59 22.37
N GLU A 85 1.39 2.87 21.62
CA GLU A 85 0.32 1.91 21.31
C GLU A 85 0.86 0.62 20.68
N PHE A 86 1.70 0.76 19.65
CA PHE A 86 2.24 -0.36 18.89
C PHE A 86 3.62 -0.82 19.37
N LYS A 87 4.17 -0.21 20.43
CA LYS A 87 5.51 -0.50 20.97
C LYS A 87 6.61 -0.45 19.90
N LEU A 88 6.57 0.59 19.07
CA LEU A 88 7.47 0.73 17.93
C LEU A 88 8.91 1.02 18.39
N LYS A 89 9.90 0.57 17.62
CA LYS A 89 11.33 0.86 17.86
C LYS A 89 11.62 2.35 17.83
N LYS A 90 10.91 3.09 16.96
CA LYS A 90 10.99 4.55 16.83
C LYS A 90 9.82 5.11 16.03
N MET A 91 9.73 6.44 16.01
CA MET A 91 8.82 7.17 15.14
C MET A 91 9.29 7.07 13.67
N TRP A 92 8.70 6.15 12.92
CA TRP A 92 8.99 5.96 11.49
C TRP A 92 8.46 7.09 10.62
N LYS A 93 9.14 7.36 9.50
CA LYS A 93 8.69 8.37 8.54
C LYS A 93 7.41 7.91 7.84
N SER A 94 6.67 8.86 7.27
CA SER A 94 5.47 8.55 6.48
C SER A 94 5.82 7.71 5.25
N PRO A 95 5.21 6.53 5.07
CA PRO A 95 5.43 5.71 3.86
C PRO A 95 5.09 6.48 2.58
N ASN A 96 4.04 7.29 2.62
CA ASN A 96 3.62 8.12 1.49
C ASN A 96 4.72 9.13 1.10
N GLY A 97 5.42 9.69 2.07
CA GLY A 97 6.54 10.62 1.84
C GLY A 97 7.75 9.90 1.26
N THR A 98 8.13 8.77 1.86
CA THR A 98 9.24 7.92 1.39
C THR A 98 9.04 7.46 -0.04
N ILE A 99 7.88 6.88 -0.35
CA ILE A 99 7.55 6.41 -1.71
C ILE A 99 7.58 7.57 -2.70
N ARG A 100 6.97 8.73 -2.38
CA ARG A 100 6.95 9.89 -3.27
C ARG A 100 8.35 10.41 -3.58
N ASN A 101 9.21 10.51 -2.57
CA ASN A 101 10.59 10.97 -2.74
C ASN A 101 11.40 10.01 -3.62
N ILE A 102 11.18 8.71 -3.49
CA ILE A 102 11.84 7.71 -4.33
C ILE A 102 11.31 7.82 -5.77
N LEU A 103 9.99 7.89 -5.98
CA LEU A 103 9.39 7.94 -7.32
C LEU A 103 9.59 9.29 -8.04
N GLY A 104 9.78 10.39 -7.31
CA GLY A 104 9.93 11.73 -7.87
C GLY A 104 8.63 12.31 -8.44
N GLY A 105 7.46 11.88 -7.94
CA GLY A 105 6.14 12.21 -8.51
C GLY A 105 5.37 13.33 -7.80
N THR A 106 4.33 13.83 -8.48
CA THR A 106 3.34 14.80 -7.94
C THR A 106 2.02 14.08 -7.65
N ILE A 107 1.35 14.46 -6.55
CA ILE A 107 0.02 13.92 -6.22
C ILE A 107 -1.06 14.83 -6.82
N PHE A 108 -1.94 14.22 -7.59
CA PHE A 108 -3.19 14.83 -8.05
C PHE A 108 -4.34 14.29 -7.20
N ARG A 109 -5.31 15.15 -6.87
CA ARG A 109 -6.51 14.79 -6.11
C ARG A 109 -7.73 15.23 -6.90
N GLU A 110 -8.67 14.32 -7.10
CA GLU A 110 -9.88 14.55 -7.89
C GLU A 110 -11.10 14.03 -7.11
N PRO A 111 -12.23 14.77 -7.08
CA PRO A 111 -13.44 14.33 -6.39
C PRO A 111 -14.19 13.25 -7.18
N ILE A 112 -14.78 12.28 -6.47
CA ILE A 112 -15.80 11.36 -7.03
C ILE A 112 -17.17 11.99 -6.79
N ILE A 113 -17.83 12.46 -7.85
CA ILE A 113 -19.13 13.15 -7.77
C ILE A 113 -20.26 12.14 -7.98
N MET A 114 -21.21 12.10 -7.04
CA MET A 114 -22.43 11.28 -7.14
C MET A 114 -23.64 12.18 -7.42
N LYS A 115 -24.60 11.70 -8.22
CA LYS A 115 -25.84 12.40 -8.55
C LYS A 115 -26.97 12.04 -7.59
#